data_AF-A0A5C8HWZ5-F1
#
_entry.id   AF-A0A5C8HWZ5-F1
#
_cell.length_a   1.000
_cell.length_b   1.000
_cell.length_c   1.000
_cell.angle_alpha   90.00
_cell.angle_beta   90.00
_cell.angle_gamma   90.00
#
_symmetry.space_group_name_H-M   'P 1'
#
loop_
_entity.id
_entity.type
_entity.pdbx_description
1 polymer ?
#
loop_
_entity_poly.entity_id
_entity_poly.type
_entity_poly.pdbx_seq_one_letter_code
_entity_poly.pdbx_strand_id
1 'polypeptide(L)'
;MTRILCNPMDLEYRYQDIRFSGVVGGVTLGEATRNVHREAADPSLVLYQDRYFLFASMSRGFWHSADLHAWTYQATEKLPPFDYAPDVRVVNGALLISASRKQGSSPFFRSVDPLTDDFEEVSPGPFSFWDPSLFQDDDGRIYLYWGCDNKQPITGVELDDRLEPIGEPVELLSSDVSSHGWERTGENYLLPEPKTPRERQVAAFQSSAPYMEGAWMTRHAGRYYLQYAAPGTQFNTYADGYYTADRPLGPFTYSTASPFSSKPGGFAPGAGHGSTIQDRHGNWWHAATMRISVNGVFERRLGLFPAGFDADGTLTCNQNFGDYPFAVPDESFDPWEKTAPEWMLLSYRSAATASSSAAGQDASLAVNEDIQTWWAAAHPGAGEWVAVDLGAVCTVASVQVNLADHIVAPHAAKLDEGSDGGHTWRGIYREHTPAVVMVEGSRDGEVWETVHDGRLDGRDRPHALVTLDEPRELRHLRVTAASVPFDGVFAVSGLRVFGRSAQALPAQAAPTAVRVDPLMARVSWPAVPGAMGYNVRYGGSADRLYRSWLVYDQCDLDIRSLNADEDTWFAVDAFNGAGVTTGAPVPALAS
;
A
#
# COMPACT_ATOMS: atom_id res chain seq x y z
N MET A 1 -7.82 -2.52 -25.19
CA MET A 1 -7.34 -3.51 -24.22
C MET A 1 -7.83 -3.09 -22.85
N THR A 2 -8.29 -4.04 -22.03
CA THR A 2 -8.64 -3.76 -20.63
C THR A 2 -7.38 -3.32 -19.90
N ARG A 3 -7.43 -2.18 -19.20
CA ARG A 3 -6.33 -1.70 -18.35
C ARG A 3 -6.32 -2.56 -17.10
N ILE A 4 -5.21 -3.26 -16.81
CA ILE A 4 -5.12 -4.17 -15.68
C ILE A 4 -4.02 -3.69 -14.75
N LEU A 5 -4.35 -3.49 -13.48
CA LEU A 5 -3.40 -3.09 -12.44
C LEU A 5 -3.25 -4.22 -11.43
N CYS A 6 -2.09 -4.32 -10.79
CA CYS A 6 -1.86 -5.18 -9.63
C CYS A 6 -1.07 -4.38 -8.60
N ASN A 7 -1.40 -4.53 -7.32
CA ASN A 7 -0.67 -3.88 -6.23
C ASN A 7 0.52 -4.75 -5.77
N PRO A 8 1.63 -4.16 -5.27
CA PRO A 8 1.91 -2.72 -5.26
C PRO A 8 2.02 -2.12 -6.66
N MET A 9 1.68 -0.84 -6.81
CA MET A 9 1.69 -0.15 -8.09
C MET A 9 3.08 -0.17 -8.72
N ASP A 10 3.14 -0.40 -10.04
CA ASP A 10 4.37 -0.36 -10.84
C ASP A 10 4.73 1.09 -11.21
N LEU A 11 5.43 1.75 -10.31
CA LEU A 11 5.90 3.14 -10.45
C LEU A 11 7.43 3.17 -10.45
N GLU A 12 8.02 4.19 -11.08
CA GLU A 12 9.46 4.46 -10.99
C GLU A 12 9.82 4.98 -9.58
N TYR A 13 9.96 4.11 -8.57
CA TYR A 13 10.31 4.52 -7.20
C TYR A 13 11.78 4.98 -7.09
N ARG A 14 12.05 6.00 -6.28
CA ARG A 14 13.41 6.52 -6.06
C ARG A 14 14.17 5.70 -5.02
N TYR A 15 15.42 5.38 -5.33
CA TYR A 15 16.37 4.89 -4.34
C TYR A 15 16.69 5.97 -3.30
N GLN A 16 16.80 5.53 -2.06
CA GLN A 16 17.14 6.33 -0.89
C GLN A 16 18.50 5.88 -0.34
N ASP A 17 19.34 6.78 0.15
CA ASP A 17 20.55 6.45 0.93
C ASP A 17 20.29 6.77 2.39
N ILE A 18 20.01 5.73 3.18
CA ILE A 18 19.64 5.84 4.58
C ILE A 18 20.83 5.46 5.45
N ARG A 19 21.22 6.37 6.34
CA ARG A 19 22.32 6.17 7.29
C ARG A 19 21.79 6.34 8.69
N PHE A 20 21.62 5.23 9.39
CA PHE A 20 21.21 5.24 10.78
C PHE A 20 22.46 5.29 11.66
N SER A 21 22.50 6.23 12.61
CA SER A 21 23.65 6.41 13.51
C SER A 21 23.81 5.30 14.54
N GLY A 22 22.79 4.45 14.73
CA GLY A 22 22.75 3.49 15.82
C GLY A 22 22.30 4.10 17.16
N VAL A 23 22.07 5.41 17.23
CA VAL A 23 21.76 6.14 18.46
C VAL A 23 20.49 6.96 18.30
N VAL A 24 19.54 6.81 19.23
CA VAL A 24 18.30 7.61 19.27
C VAL A 24 18.17 8.25 20.65
N GLY A 25 18.03 9.57 20.72
CA GLY A 25 17.87 10.28 22.01
C GLY A 25 19.02 10.04 23.00
N GLY A 26 20.24 9.82 22.50
CA GLY A 26 21.42 9.50 23.32
C GLY A 26 21.55 8.03 23.74
N VAL A 27 20.61 7.17 23.31
CA VAL A 27 20.61 5.73 23.62
C VAL A 27 21.13 4.94 22.42
N THR A 28 22.18 4.16 22.62
CA THR A 28 22.72 3.25 21.59
C THR A 28 21.79 2.04 21.41
N LEU A 29 21.13 1.97 20.26
CA LEU A 29 20.27 0.88 19.84
C LEU A 29 21.00 -0.16 18.97
N GLY A 30 22.16 0.19 18.40
CA GLY A 30 22.96 -0.69 17.56
C GLY A 30 24.17 0.02 16.96
N GLU A 31 24.86 -0.67 16.05
CA GLU A 31 25.90 -0.08 15.23
C GLU A 31 25.29 0.85 14.17
N ALA A 32 26.09 1.79 13.69
CA ALA A 32 25.69 2.63 12.57
C ALA A 32 25.54 1.77 11.31
N THR A 33 24.44 1.94 10.58
CA THR A 33 24.14 1.18 9.37
C THR A 33 23.92 2.11 8.18
N ARG A 34 24.13 1.57 6.98
CA ARG A 34 23.76 2.22 5.72
C ARG A 34 22.94 1.24 4.88
N ASN A 35 21.76 1.66 4.48
CA ASN A 35 20.88 0.91 3.58
C ASN A 35 20.54 1.76 2.36
N VAL A 36 20.40 1.10 1.21
CA VAL A 36 19.94 1.71 -0.02
C VAL A 36 18.77 0.90 -0.56
N HIS A 37 17.60 1.53 -0.67
CA HIS A 37 16.37 0.87 -1.09
C HIS A 37 15.41 1.88 -1.72
N ARG A 38 14.48 1.40 -2.54
CA ARG A 38 13.40 2.20 -3.12
C ARG A 38 12.34 2.47 -2.07
N GLU A 39 11.73 3.64 -2.11
CA GLU A 39 10.63 4.01 -1.20
C GLU A 39 9.73 5.04 -1.88
N ALA A 40 8.43 4.90 -1.68
CA ALA A 40 7.47 6.02 -1.69
C ALA A 40 6.33 5.67 -0.74
N ALA A 41 5.72 6.67 -0.14
CA ALA A 41 4.65 6.51 0.84
C ALA A 41 3.75 7.75 0.86
N ASP A 42 2.66 7.67 1.61
CA ASP A 42 1.79 8.79 1.93
C ASP A 42 1.23 9.44 0.63
N PRO A 43 0.58 8.65 -0.26
CA PRO A 43 0.15 9.12 -1.57
C PRO A 43 -1.00 10.12 -1.50
N SER A 44 -0.79 11.28 -2.12
CA SER A 44 -1.85 12.23 -2.47
C SER A 44 -2.12 12.19 -3.98
N LEU A 45 -3.26 11.62 -4.34
CA LEU A 45 -3.79 11.50 -5.69
C LEU A 45 -4.84 12.59 -5.91
N VAL A 46 -4.84 13.22 -7.09
CA VAL A 46 -5.83 14.21 -7.49
C VAL A 46 -6.13 14.13 -8.99
N LEU A 47 -7.38 14.36 -9.38
CA LEU A 47 -7.77 14.63 -10.77
C LEU A 47 -7.80 16.15 -11.00
N TYR A 48 -6.98 16.64 -11.92
CA TYR A 48 -6.88 18.05 -12.27
C TYR A 48 -6.73 18.22 -13.79
N GLN A 49 -7.58 19.05 -14.39
CA GLN A 49 -7.59 19.32 -15.84
C GLN A 49 -7.53 18.04 -16.72
N ASP A 50 -8.41 17.06 -16.43
CA ASP A 50 -8.49 15.76 -17.12
C ASP A 50 -7.23 14.87 -17.02
N ARG A 51 -6.38 15.11 -16.02
CA ARG A 51 -5.19 14.31 -15.73
C ARG A 51 -5.09 13.98 -14.24
N TYR A 52 -4.63 12.77 -13.94
CA TYR A 52 -4.36 12.34 -12.59
C TYR A 52 -2.91 12.69 -12.22
N PHE A 53 -2.72 13.22 -11.02
CA PHE A 53 -1.40 13.53 -10.44
C PHE A 53 -1.28 12.84 -9.08
N LEU A 54 -0.15 12.16 -8.86
CA LEU A 54 0.16 11.40 -7.67
C LEU A 54 1.47 11.92 -7.07
N PHE A 55 1.37 12.54 -5.90
CA PHE A 55 2.52 12.99 -5.11
C PHE A 55 2.71 12.02 -3.94
N ALA A 56 3.95 11.71 -3.61
CA ALA A 56 4.27 10.81 -2.51
C ALA A 56 5.60 11.19 -1.86
N SER A 57 5.73 10.87 -0.58
CA SER A 57 6.92 11.09 0.23
C SER A 57 8.19 10.60 -0.46
N MET A 58 9.27 11.36 -0.32
CA MET A 58 10.63 11.00 -0.72
C MET A 58 10.82 10.71 -2.22
N SER A 59 9.94 11.23 -3.08
CA SER A 59 9.93 10.93 -4.52
C SER A 59 10.66 11.95 -5.38
N ARG A 60 10.99 13.14 -4.84
CA ARG A 60 11.68 14.25 -5.56
C ARG A 60 10.99 14.62 -6.90
N GLY A 61 9.68 14.53 -6.91
CA GLY A 61 8.88 14.50 -8.13
C GLY A 61 7.48 13.97 -7.85
N PHE A 62 6.74 13.73 -8.92
CA PHE A 62 5.38 13.19 -8.89
C PHE A 62 5.15 12.31 -10.11
N TRP A 63 4.11 11.48 -10.07
CA TRP A 63 3.65 10.74 -11.24
C TRP A 63 2.38 11.36 -11.79
N HIS A 64 2.17 11.22 -13.09
CA HIS A 64 0.91 11.60 -13.71
C HIS A 64 0.40 10.52 -14.65
N SER A 65 -0.92 10.44 -14.80
CA SER A 65 -1.58 9.46 -15.67
C SER A 65 -2.81 10.07 -16.35
N ALA A 66 -3.11 9.60 -17.55
CA ALA A 66 -4.38 9.90 -18.22
C ALA A 66 -5.48 8.88 -17.86
N ASP A 67 -5.14 7.76 -17.23
CA ASP A 67 -6.04 6.62 -17.12
C ASP A 67 -5.93 5.79 -15.83
N LEU A 68 -5.23 6.32 -14.82
CA LEU A 68 -4.92 5.65 -13.54
C LEU A 68 -4.09 4.36 -13.65
N HIS A 69 -3.66 3.99 -14.87
CA HIS A 69 -2.96 2.75 -15.15
C HIS A 69 -1.54 3.02 -15.68
N ALA A 70 -1.42 3.79 -16.76
CA ALA A 70 -0.13 4.17 -17.32
C ALA A 70 0.37 5.43 -16.63
N TRP A 71 1.40 5.28 -15.81
CA TRP A 71 2.04 6.37 -15.08
C TRP A 71 3.33 6.83 -15.76
N THR A 72 3.60 8.12 -15.65
CA THR A 72 4.85 8.76 -16.06
C THR A 72 5.34 9.61 -14.93
N TYR A 73 6.59 9.42 -14.54
CA TYR A 73 7.25 10.22 -13.53
C TYR A 73 7.73 11.57 -14.10
N GLN A 74 7.55 12.64 -13.32
CA GLN A 74 8.05 13.98 -13.57
C GLN A 74 8.91 14.42 -12.37
N ALA A 75 10.19 14.68 -12.60
CA ALA A 75 11.08 15.24 -11.59
C ALA A 75 10.74 16.73 -11.35
N THR A 76 10.91 17.18 -10.11
CA THR A 76 10.92 18.62 -9.79
C THR A 76 11.91 18.91 -8.67
N GLU A 77 12.56 20.07 -8.77
CA GLU A 77 13.40 20.64 -7.71
C GLU A 77 12.74 21.87 -7.07
N LYS A 78 11.56 22.26 -7.55
CA LYS A 78 10.82 23.43 -7.02
C LYS A 78 10.07 23.10 -5.74
N LEU A 79 9.81 21.82 -5.49
CA LEU A 79 9.23 21.33 -4.25
C LEU A 79 10.33 20.76 -3.34
N PRO A 80 10.22 20.92 -2.00
CA PRO A 80 11.18 20.36 -1.06
C PRO A 80 11.22 18.82 -1.15
N PRO A 81 12.38 18.20 -1.48
CA PRO A 81 12.42 16.77 -1.78
C PRO A 81 12.37 15.86 -0.55
N PHE A 82 12.63 16.40 0.65
CA PHE A 82 12.73 15.67 1.90
C PHE A 82 11.57 15.93 2.88
N ASP A 83 10.58 16.73 2.47
CA ASP A 83 9.36 16.89 3.26
C ASP A 83 8.47 15.66 3.04
N TYR A 84 7.87 15.15 4.13
CA TYR A 84 7.03 13.94 4.13
C TYR A 84 5.56 14.28 3.92
N ALA A 85 4.76 13.28 3.54
CA ALA A 85 3.30 13.35 3.41
C ALA A 85 2.83 14.58 2.63
N PRO A 86 3.16 14.69 1.33
CA PRO A 86 2.67 15.79 0.53
C PRO A 86 1.16 15.69 0.40
N ASP A 87 0.44 16.77 0.72
CA ASP A 87 -0.95 16.96 0.33
C ASP A 87 -1.00 17.70 -1.01
N VAL A 88 -1.87 17.25 -1.91
CA VAL A 88 -2.17 17.98 -3.15
C VAL A 88 -3.68 18.08 -3.35
N ARG A 89 -4.17 19.30 -3.52
CA ARG A 89 -5.60 19.58 -3.69
C ARG A 89 -5.84 20.61 -4.78
N VAL A 90 -7.02 20.52 -5.42
CA VAL A 90 -7.51 21.60 -6.26
C VAL A 90 -8.11 22.68 -5.36
N VAL A 91 -7.48 23.84 -5.30
CA VAL A 91 -7.92 24.99 -4.52
C VAL A 91 -7.92 26.21 -5.44
N ASN A 92 -9.05 26.91 -5.53
CA ASN A 92 -9.24 28.09 -6.38
C ASN A 92 -8.80 27.85 -7.84
N GLY A 93 -9.09 26.66 -8.38
CA GLY A 93 -8.79 26.27 -9.76
C GLY A 93 -7.32 25.95 -10.06
N ALA A 94 -6.46 25.85 -9.04
CA ALA A 94 -5.05 25.46 -9.16
C ALA A 94 -4.73 24.29 -8.24
N LEU A 95 -3.62 23.59 -8.51
CA LEU A 95 -3.05 22.66 -7.53
C LEU A 95 -2.39 23.47 -6.42
N LEU A 96 -2.72 23.16 -5.18
CA LEU A 96 -2.05 23.63 -3.98
C LEU A 96 -1.38 22.44 -3.31
N ILE A 97 -0.10 22.57 -2.96
CA ILE A 97 0.76 21.52 -2.44
C ILE A 97 1.38 21.99 -1.12
N SER A 98 1.37 21.13 -0.11
CA SER A 98 2.12 21.32 1.14
C SER A 98 2.62 19.97 1.66
N ALA A 99 3.58 19.98 2.56
CA ALA A 99 4.15 18.78 3.15
C ALA A 99 4.62 19.03 4.58
N SER A 100 4.94 17.95 5.28
CA SER A 100 5.26 17.91 6.69
C SER A 100 6.59 18.55 7.07
N ARG A 101 6.60 19.39 8.11
CA ARG A 101 7.81 19.92 8.76
C ARG A 101 7.70 19.94 10.28
N LYS A 102 8.77 19.51 10.98
CA LYS A 102 8.83 19.52 12.45
C LYS A 102 9.32 20.86 13.03
N GLN A 103 9.98 21.67 12.22
CA GLN A 103 10.58 22.95 12.63
C GLN A 103 10.38 23.98 11.52
N GLY A 104 10.21 25.25 11.91
CA GLY A 104 9.91 26.34 10.99
C GLY A 104 8.45 26.34 10.54
N SER A 105 8.17 27.00 9.43
CA SER A 105 6.85 27.00 8.80
C SER A 105 6.80 26.01 7.64
N SER A 106 5.63 25.44 7.41
CA SER A 106 5.37 24.49 6.32
C SER A 106 4.75 25.25 5.13
N PRO A 107 5.51 25.48 4.04
CA PRO A 107 5.09 26.35 2.95
C PRO A 107 4.05 25.69 2.05
N PHE A 108 3.27 26.55 1.40
CA PHE A 108 2.31 26.16 0.38
C PHE A 108 2.83 26.56 -1.01
N PHE A 109 2.80 25.61 -1.94
CA PHE A 109 3.17 25.81 -3.34
C PHE A 109 1.94 25.69 -4.23
N ARG A 110 1.90 26.49 -5.30
CA ARG A 110 0.80 26.51 -6.27
C ARG A 110 1.30 26.18 -7.67
N SER A 111 0.47 25.51 -8.45
CA SER A 111 0.71 25.20 -9.86
C SER A 111 -0.60 25.24 -10.66
N VAL A 112 -0.58 25.81 -11.87
CA VAL A 112 -1.71 25.76 -12.82
C VAL A 112 -1.43 24.85 -14.02
N ASP A 113 -0.16 24.58 -14.29
CA ASP A 113 0.29 23.58 -15.26
C ASP A 113 1.51 22.81 -14.71
N PRO A 114 1.27 21.81 -13.83
CA PRO A 114 2.34 21.10 -13.14
C PRO A 114 3.30 20.39 -14.09
N LEU A 115 2.89 20.07 -15.32
CA LEU A 115 3.74 19.43 -16.32
C LEU A 115 4.81 20.38 -16.89
N THR A 116 4.58 21.69 -16.80
CA THR A 116 5.60 22.71 -17.12
C THR A 116 6.52 23.01 -15.94
N ASP A 117 6.35 22.28 -14.83
CA ASP A 117 7.06 22.48 -13.57
C ASP A 117 6.91 23.94 -13.09
N ASP A 118 5.70 24.51 -13.13
CA ASP A 118 5.41 25.93 -12.79
C ASP A 118 5.20 26.18 -11.29
N PHE A 119 5.62 25.28 -10.41
CA PHE A 119 5.40 25.41 -8.97
C PHE A 119 6.00 26.71 -8.41
N GLU A 120 5.20 27.46 -7.67
CA GLU A 120 5.58 28.71 -7.00
C GLU A 120 5.17 28.66 -5.53
N GLU A 121 6.07 29.05 -4.62
CA GLU A 121 5.71 29.25 -3.22
C GLU A 121 4.75 30.45 -3.12
N VAL A 122 3.54 30.21 -2.64
CA VAL A 122 2.49 31.25 -2.51
C VAL A 122 2.26 31.68 -1.07
N SER A 123 2.69 30.87 -0.11
CA SER A 123 2.71 31.22 1.31
C SER A 123 3.86 30.47 1.99
N PRO A 124 4.63 31.12 2.88
CA PRO A 124 5.65 30.44 3.68
C PRO A 124 5.04 29.50 4.73
N GLY A 125 3.72 29.55 4.90
CA GLY A 125 2.97 28.76 5.88
C GLY A 125 2.87 29.46 7.24
N PRO A 126 1.74 29.30 7.95
CA PRO A 126 1.50 29.99 9.22
C PRO A 126 2.26 29.35 10.40
N PHE A 127 2.54 28.05 10.34
CA PHE A 127 3.21 27.28 11.39
C PHE A 127 3.77 25.94 10.85
N SER A 128 4.50 25.19 11.70
CA SER A 128 4.90 23.80 11.44
C SER A 128 3.72 22.85 11.65
N PHE A 129 3.44 22.00 10.67
CA PHE A 129 2.46 20.93 10.80
C PHE A 129 3.02 19.63 10.21
N TRP A 130 2.38 18.52 10.56
CA TRP A 130 2.75 17.19 10.10
C TRP A 130 1.49 16.48 9.61
N ASP A 131 1.61 15.86 8.45
CA ASP A 131 0.58 15.20 7.64
C ASP A 131 -0.59 16.15 7.34
N PRO A 132 -0.33 17.21 6.55
CA PRO A 132 -1.39 18.14 6.18
C PRO A 132 -2.45 17.46 5.31
N SER A 133 -3.68 17.97 5.38
CA SER A 133 -4.65 17.87 4.29
C SER A 133 -5.40 19.18 4.18
N LEU A 134 -5.36 19.77 2.99
CA LEU A 134 -6.22 20.89 2.62
C LEU A 134 -7.58 20.37 2.14
N PHE A 135 -8.57 21.23 2.26
CA PHE A 135 -9.89 21.01 1.70
C PHE A 135 -10.53 22.35 1.39
N GLN A 136 -10.96 22.55 0.15
CA GLN A 136 -11.82 23.68 -0.21
C GLN A 136 -13.25 23.18 -0.34
N ASP A 137 -14.16 23.85 0.36
CA ASP A 137 -15.59 23.53 0.31
C ASP A 137 -16.31 24.27 -0.84
N ASP A 138 -17.56 23.89 -1.14
CA ASP A 138 -18.34 24.48 -2.24
C ASP A 138 -18.67 25.97 -2.01
N ASP A 139 -18.61 26.44 -0.76
CA ASP A 139 -18.75 27.86 -0.42
C ASP A 139 -17.45 28.66 -0.61
N GLY A 140 -16.38 28.01 -1.06
CA GLY A 140 -15.07 28.59 -1.34
C GLY A 140 -14.12 28.64 -0.15
N ARG A 141 -14.57 28.31 1.07
CA ARG A 141 -13.75 28.34 2.28
C ARG A 141 -12.73 27.21 2.28
N ILE A 142 -11.56 27.48 2.85
CA ILE A 142 -10.42 26.57 2.87
C ILE A 142 -10.21 26.10 4.30
N TYR A 143 -9.94 24.81 4.47
CA TYR A 143 -9.67 24.17 5.74
C TYR A 143 -8.34 23.42 5.66
N LEU A 144 -7.58 23.44 6.74
CA LEU A 144 -6.38 22.64 6.93
C LEU A 144 -6.59 21.68 8.09
N TYR A 145 -6.30 20.41 7.85
CA TYR A 145 -6.24 19.34 8.84
C TYR A 145 -4.80 18.87 8.98
N TRP A 146 -4.37 18.49 10.18
CA TRP A 146 -3.04 17.93 10.41
C TRP A 146 -2.98 17.11 11.71
N GLY A 147 -1.97 16.26 11.82
CA GLY A 147 -1.72 15.46 13.01
C GLY A 147 -0.93 14.20 12.65
N CYS A 148 0.03 13.84 13.50
CA CYS A 148 0.81 12.61 13.42
C CYS A 148 1.42 12.37 14.81
N ASP A 149 0.62 11.86 15.71
CA ASP A 149 1.01 11.69 17.11
C ASP A 149 0.26 10.51 17.74
N ASN A 150 0.78 10.03 18.87
CA ASN A 150 0.18 8.92 19.62
C ASN A 150 -0.49 9.35 20.94
N LYS A 151 -0.64 10.66 21.12
CA LYS A 151 -1.26 11.32 22.27
C LYS A 151 -2.08 12.54 21.85
N GLN A 152 -1.57 13.33 20.92
CA GLN A 152 -2.24 14.52 20.41
C GLN A 152 -3.29 14.16 19.35
N PRO A 153 -4.42 14.88 19.29
CA PRO A 153 -5.45 14.64 18.30
C PRO A 153 -5.04 15.13 16.91
N ILE A 154 -5.69 14.59 15.88
CA ILE A 154 -5.81 15.28 14.60
C ILE A 154 -6.57 16.58 14.84
N THR A 155 -6.03 17.66 14.33
CA THR A 155 -6.51 19.03 14.52
C THR A 155 -6.93 19.62 13.18
N GLY A 156 -7.86 20.57 13.18
CA GLY A 156 -8.20 21.32 11.97
C GLY A 156 -8.51 22.80 12.25
N VAL A 157 -8.34 23.62 11.22
CA VAL A 157 -8.64 25.05 11.27
C VAL A 157 -9.10 25.54 9.89
N GLU A 158 -9.91 26.60 9.88
CA GLU A 158 -10.19 27.33 8.65
C GLU A 158 -9.04 28.27 8.30
N LEU A 159 -8.77 28.47 7.01
CA LEU A 159 -7.77 29.39 6.50
C LEU A 159 -8.40 30.52 5.69
N ASP A 160 -7.79 31.70 5.73
CA ASP A 160 -8.11 32.82 4.86
C ASP A 160 -7.45 32.70 3.47
N ASP A 161 -7.67 33.69 2.59
CA ASP A 161 -7.10 33.72 1.24
C ASP A 161 -5.55 33.79 1.21
N ARG A 162 -4.92 34.11 2.34
CA ARG A 162 -3.45 34.12 2.50
C ARG A 162 -2.93 32.82 3.12
N LEU A 163 -3.82 31.85 3.34
CA LEU A 163 -3.56 30.58 4.02
C LEU A 163 -3.15 30.77 5.49
N GLU A 164 -3.67 31.83 6.13
CA GLU A 164 -3.51 32.10 7.56
C GLU A 164 -4.74 31.62 8.35
N PRO A 165 -4.59 31.12 9.59
CA PRO A 165 -5.71 30.62 10.38
C PRO A 165 -6.78 31.67 10.68
N ILE A 166 -8.04 31.29 10.47
CA ILE A 166 -9.21 32.03 10.94
C ILE A 166 -9.68 31.40 12.26
N GLY A 167 -9.34 32.06 13.37
CA GLY A 167 -9.69 31.60 14.71
C GLY A 167 -8.72 30.56 15.27
N GLU A 168 -9.14 29.87 16.32
CA GLU A 168 -8.33 28.86 16.99
C GLU A 168 -8.50 27.48 16.35
N PRO A 169 -7.42 26.67 16.26
CA PRO A 169 -7.52 25.26 15.87
C PRO A 169 -8.47 24.46 16.75
N VAL A 170 -9.15 23.49 16.14
CA VAL A 170 -10.10 22.58 16.78
C VAL A 170 -9.52 21.18 16.83
N GLU A 171 -9.49 20.56 18.02
CA GLU A 171 -9.17 19.14 18.18
C GLU A 171 -10.32 18.29 17.61
N LEU A 172 -10.03 17.40 16.66
CA LEU A 172 -11.05 16.67 15.91
C LEU A 172 -11.12 15.19 16.31
N LEU A 173 -10.02 14.46 16.15
CA LEU A 173 -9.99 13.00 16.28
C LEU A 173 -8.86 12.55 17.22
N SER A 174 -9.18 11.64 18.15
CA SER A 174 -8.24 10.96 19.03
C SER A 174 -8.45 9.45 18.94
N SER A 175 -7.41 8.67 19.22
CA SER A 175 -7.54 7.21 19.27
C SER A 175 -8.46 6.75 20.40
N ASP A 176 -9.23 5.70 20.17
CA ASP A 176 -9.99 4.94 21.16
C ASP A 176 -9.74 3.43 20.99
N VAL A 177 -8.56 2.98 21.37
CA VAL A 177 -8.16 1.55 21.34
C VAL A 177 -9.00 0.63 22.26
N SER A 178 -9.84 1.22 23.11
CA SER A 178 -10.75 0.49 24.00
C SER A 178 -12.04 0.07 23.27
N SER A 179 -12.47 0.87 22.30
CA SER A 179 -13.67 0.62 21.48
C SER A 179 -13.33 0.23 20.04
N HIS A 180 -12.15 0.59 19.52
CA HIS A 180 -11.76 0.38 18.12
C HIS A 180 -10.57 -0.58 18.04
N GLY A 181 -10.84 -1.86 17.73
CA GLY A 181 -9.81 -2.90 17.71
C GLY A 181 -8.72 -2.66 16.66
N TRP A 182 -9.08 -2.08 15.52
CA TRP A 182 -8.15 -1.82 14.42
C TRP A 182 -7.14 -0.70 14.71
N GLU A 183 -7.40 0.16 15.69
CA GLU A 183 -6.45 1.17 16.15
C GLU A 183 -5.37 0.58 17.07
N ARG A 184 -5.36 -0.73 17.32
CA ARG A 184 -4.33 -1.36 18.18
C ARG A 184 -3.04 -1.62 17.42
N THR A 185 -1.92 -1.23 18.01
CA THR A 185 -0.59 -1.41 17.41
C THR A 185 -0.14 -2.88 17.35
N GLY A 186 0.84 -3.16 16.48
CA GLY A 186 1.49 -4.47 16.38
C GLY A 186 1.14 -5.25 15.12
N GLU A 187 1.98 -6.22 14.78
CA GLU A 187 1.71 -7.17 13.71
C GLU A 187 0.44 -7.96 14.06
N ASN A 188 -0.54 -7.99 13.15
CA ASN A 188 -1.85 -8.60 13.40
C ASN A 188 -2.53 -8.04 14.67
N TYR A 189 -2.29 -6.77 15.00
CA TYR A 189 -2.79 -6.10 16.22
C TYR A 189 -2.22 -6.70 17.52
N LEU A 190 -1.05 -7.33 17.45
CA LEU A 190 -0.34 -7.91 18.58
C LEU A 190 1.05 -7.27 18.73
N LEU A 191 1.25 -6.60 19.86
CA LEU A 191 2.59 -6.24 20.32
C LEU A 191 3.20 -7.42 21.08
N PRO A 192 4.27 -8.05 20.59
CA PRO A 192 4.92 -9.13 21.33
C PRO A 192 5.59 -8.58 22.59
N GLU A 193 5.55 -9.36 23.67
CA GLU A 193 6.30 -9.02 24.88
C GLU A 193 7.81 -9.02 24.59
N PRO A 194 8.55 -7.98 25.02
CA PRO A 194 9.99 -7.89 24.79
C PRO A 194 10.75 -8.96 25.61
N LYS A 195 11.42 -9.89 24.90
CA LYS A 195 12.12 -11.04 25.45
C LYS A 195 13.58 -10.72 25.78
N THR A 196 14.25 -9.93 24.94
CA THR A 196 15.67 -9.58 25.13
C THR A 196 15.84 -8.25 25.88
N PRO A 197 17.01 -7.99 26.53
CA PRO A 197 17.30 -6.69 27.13
C PRO A 197 17.21 -5.54 26.12
N ARG A 198 17.63 -5.79 24.87
CA ARG A 198 17.54 -4.82 23.76
C ARG A 198 16.09 -4.53 23.40
N GLU A 199 15.26 -5.56 23.25
CA GLU A 199 13.81 -5.39 23.01
C GLU A 199 13.15 -4.63 24.16
N ARG A 200 13.53 -4.91 25.42
CA ARG A 200 12.99 -4.17 26.57
C ARG A 200 13.41 -2.70 26.56
N GLN A 201 14.65 -2.41 26.16
CA GLN A 201 15.11 -1.03 26.00
C GLN A 201 14.33 -0.33 24.88
N VAL A 202 14.19 -0.94 23.70
CA VAL A 202 13.40 -0.37 22.58
C VAL A 202 11.95 -0.15 22.99
N ALA A 203 11.31 -1.14 23.60
CA ALA A 203 9.93 -1.05 24.07
C ALA A 203 9.74 0.03 25.15
N ALA A 204 10.74 0.32 25.99
CA ALA A 204 10.66 1.40 26.96
C ALA A 204 10.64 2.81 26.31
N PHE A 205 11.13 2.95 25.07
CA PHE A 205 11.08 4.20 24.30
C PHE A 205 9.93 4.24 23.29
N GLN A 206 9.28 3.10 23.02
CA GLN A 206 8.20 2.98 22.05
C GLN A 206 6.85 2.91 22.77
N SER A 207 5.99 3.91 22.55
CA SER A 207 4.61 3.88 23.06
C SER A 207 3.85 2.71 22.45
N SER A 208 2.98 2.07 23.23
CA SER A 208 1.99 1.12 22.72
C SER A 208 0.75 1.79 22.13
N ALA A 209 0.60 3.10 22.32
CA ALA A 209 -0.48 3.87 21.73
C ALA A 209 -0.29 3.99 20.21
N PRO A 210 -1.38 3.92 19.42
CA PRO A 210 -1.31 4.09 17.98
C PRO A 210 -0.92 5.50 17.60
N TYR A 211 -0.28 5.63 16.45
CA TYR A 211 -0.21 6.91 15.76
C TYR A 211 -1.54 7.13 15.04
N MET A 212 -2.09 8.33 15.23
CA MET A 212 -3.23 8.87 14.48
C MET A 212 -2.68 9.91 13.53
N GLU A 213 -2.81 9.68 12.23
CA GLU A 213 -2.11 10.48 11.23
C GLU A 213 -2.83 10.52 9.87
N GLY A 214 -2.21 11.13 8.85
CA GLY A 214 -2.71 11.06 7.46
C GLY A 214 -4.16 11.51 7.28
N ALA A 215 -4.53 12.68 7.82
CA ALA A 215 -5.89 13.19 7.69
C ALA A 215 -6.27 13.38 6.22
N TRP A 216 -7.49 13.01 5.81
CA TRP A 216 -7.98 13.28 4.45
C TRP A 216 -9.48 13.59 4.46
N MET A 217 -9.85 14.80 4.03
CA MET A 217 -11.26 15.19 3.92
C MET A 217 -11.85 14.78 2.56
N THR A 218 -13.04 14.18 2.59
CA THR A 218 -13.88 13.93 1.41
C THR A 218 -15.30 14.39 1.71
N ARG A 219 -15.88 15.19 0.81
CA ARG A 219 -17.30 15.56 0.89
C ARG A 219 -18.11 14.72 -0.09
N HIS A 220 -19.17 14.09 0.39
CA HIS A 220 -20.06 13.28 -0.42
C HIS A 220 -21.51 13.44 0.05
N ALA A 221 -22.43 13.67 -0.89
CA ALA A 221 -23.87 13.82 -0.62
C ALA A 221 -24.20 14.80 0.53
N GLY A 222 -23.46 15.91 0.64
CA GLY A 222 -23.66 16.93 1.68
C GLY A 222 -23.06 16.60 3.05
N ARG A 223 -22.37 15.47 3.19
CA ARG A 223 -21.72 15.01 4.42
C ARG A 223 -20.19 15.05 4.27
N TYR A 224 -19.50 15.33 5.38
CA TYR A 224 -18.04 15.40 5.45
C TYR A 224 -17.50 14.11 6.06
N TYR A 225 -16.50 13.51 5.41
CA TYR A 225 -15.83 12.28 5.81
C TYR A 225 -14.37 12.61 6.09
N LEU A 226 -14.03 12.79 7.38
CA LEU A 226 -12.65 12.99 7.80
C LEU A 226 -12.02 11.62 8.01
N GLN A 227 -11.18 11.23 7.06
CA GLN A 227 -10.40 10.00 7.09
C GLN A 227 -9.11 10.21 7.87
N TYR A 228 -8.56 9.12 8.42
CA TYR A 228 -7.29 9.11 9.14
C TYR A 228 -6.67 7.71 9.11
N ALA A 229 -5.35 7.67 9.26
CA ALA A 229 -4.56 6.46 9.32
C ALA A 229 -4.24 6.04 10.76
N ALA A 230 -4.24 4.73 11.00
CA ALA A 230 -3.79 4.08 12.23
C ALA A 230 -3.39 2.62 11.93
N PRO A 231 -2.68 1.90 12.83
CA PRO A 231 -2.08 2.35 14.08
C PRO A 231 -0.59 2.73 13.95
N GLY A 232 0.00 2.52 12.77
CA GLY A 232 1.37 2.87 12.45
C GLY A 232 1.89 2.16 11.20
N THR A 233 2.58 2.89 10.34
CA THR A 233 2.96 2.47 8.97
C THR A 233 3.88 1.23 8.91
N GLN A 234 4.57 0.90 10.00
CA GLN A 234 5.46 -0.26 10.07
C GLN A 234 4.73 -1.60 10.21
N PHE A 235 3.43 -1.58 10.54
CA PHE A 235 2.66 -2.79 10.79
C PHE A 235 1.88 -3.22 9.53
N ASN A 236 1.72 -4.53 9.34
CA ASN A 236 0.87 -5.07 8.27
C ASN A 236 -0.59 -4.58 8.36
N THR A 237 -1.03 -4.17 9.54
CA THR A 237 -2.39 -3.72 9.86
C THR A 237 -2.65 -2.24 9.61
N TYR A 238 -1.68 -1.49 9.11
CA TYR A 238 -1.86 -0.07 8.79
C TYR A 238 -3.01 0.16 7.81
N ALA A 239 -3.94 1.03 8.17
CA ALA A 239 -5.27 1.13 7.60
C ALA A 239 -5.83 2.55 7.75
N ASP A 240 -6.88 2.87 6.97
CA ASP A 240 -7.63 4.11 7.10
C ASP A 240 -9.06 3.87 7.60
N GLY A 241 -9.45 4.68 8.58
CA GLY A 241 -10.81 4.80 9.10
C GLY A 241 -11.38 6.18 8.82
N TYR A 242 -12.61 6.43 9.27
CA TYR A 242 -13.22 7.74 9.11
C TYR A 242 -14.26 8.07 10.16
N TYR A 243 -14.40 9.38 10.36
CA TYR A 243 -15.52 9.99 11.07
C TYR A 243 -16.34 10.83 10.09
N THR A 244 -17.56 11.14 10.50
CA THR A 244 -18.47 11.93 9.68
C THR A 244 -19.08 13.12 10.41
N ALA A 245 -19.37 14.19 9.68
CA ALA A 245 -19.99 15.40 10.21
C ALA A 245 -20.88 16.10 9.17
N ASP A 246 -21.70 17.04 9.64
CA ASP A 246 -22.50 17.95 8.81
C ASP A 246 -21.75 19.26 8.48
N ARG A 247 -20.54 19.45 9.04
CA ARG A 247 -19.70 20.64 8.84
C ARG A 247 -18.22 20.26 8.74
N PRO A 248 -17.38 21.06 8.06
CA PRO A 248 -15.95 20.74 7.85
C PRO A 248 -15.13 20.54 9.13
N LEU A 249 -15.48 21.23 10.22
CA LEU A 249 -14.80 21.14 11.53
C LEU A 249 -15.61 20.40 12.59
N GLY A 250 -16.58 19.58 12.17
CA GLY A 250 -17.38 18.77 13.08
C GLY A 250 -18.60 19.48 13.71
N PRO A 251 -19.18 18.91 14.77
CA PRO A 251 -18.68 17.75 15.52
C PRO A 251 -18.70 16.46 14.69
N PHE A 252 -17.69 15.61 14.90
CA PHE A 252 -17.50 14.35 14.18
C PHE A 252 -18.08 13.15 14.94
N THR A 253 -18.65 12.21 14.19
CA THR A 253 -19.18 10.93 14.69
C THR A 253 -18.44 9.77 14.03
N TYR A 254 -17.94 8.84 14.85
CA TYR A 254 -17.19 7.67 14.37
C TYR A 254 -18.07 6.78 13.48
N SER A 255 -17.48 6.21 12.43
CA SER A 255 -18.12 5.18 11.64
C SER A 255 -17.67 3.79 12.08
N THR A 256 -18.63 2.94 12.47
CA THR A 256 -18.38 1.53 12.78
C THR A 256 -17.97 0.69 11.56
N ALA A 257 -18.11 1.25 10.35
CA ALA A 257 -17.53 0.65 9.15
C ALA A 257 -15.99 0.77 9.10
N SER A 258 -15.38 1.60 9.96
CA SER A 258 -13.92 1.73 10.04
C SER A 258 -13.26 0.44 10.55
N PRO A 259 -12.06 0.09 10.05
CA PRO A 259 -11.38 0.76 8.94
C PRO A 259 -12.07 0.42 7.61
N PHE A 260 -12.17 1.41 6.72
CA PHE A 260 -12.76 1.22 5.40
C PHE A 260 -11.71 0.76 4.38
N SER A 261 -10.43 1.12 4.60
CA SER A 261 -9.27 0.64 3.85
C SER A 261 -8.35 -0.13 4.80
N SER A 262 -8.32 -1.46 4.69
CA SER A 262 -7.49 -2.37 5.47
C SER A 262 -7.07 -3.60 4.66
N LYS A 263 -5.75 -3.77 4.46
CA LYS A 263 -5.15 -4.94 3.80
C LYS A 263 -4.13 -5.64 4.72
N PRO A 264 -4.57 -6.41 5.73
CA PRO A 264 -3.67 -7.01 6.72
C PRO A 264 -2.91 -8.26 6.23
N GLY A 265 -3.30 -8.82 5.07
CA GLY A 265 -2.70 -10.04 4.52
C GLY A 265 -2.63 -10.06 2.99
N GLY A 266 -2.13 -11.17 2.47
CA GLY A 266 -1.71 -11.32 1.07
C GLY A 266 -0.22 -11.03 0.88
N PHE A 267 0.16 -10.82 -0.38
CA PHE A 267 1.55 -10.58 -0.80
C PHE A 267 2.12 -9.27 -0.26
N ALA A 268 1.35 -8.18 -0.34
CA ALA A 268 1.78 -6.86 0.12
C ALA A 268 0.72 -6.29 1.07
N PRO A 269 0.99 -6.23 2.39
CA PRO A 269 0.03 -5.73 3.36
C PRO A 269 0.11 -4.22 3.56
N GLY A 270 -0.81 -3.67 4.35
CA GLY A 270 -0.95 -2.23 4.63
C GLY A 270 -1.76 -1.51 3.56
N ALA A 271 -2.64 -0.62 3.98
CA ALA A 271 -3.43 0.27 3.13
C ALA A 271 -3.91 1.50 3.93
N GLY A 272 -2.99 2.14 4.65
CA GLY A 272 -3.24 3.36 5.42
C GLY A 272 -2.54 4.59 4.84
N HIS A 273 -2.86 5.76 5.38
CA HIS A 273 -2.35 7.08 5.00
C HIS A 273 -2.43 7.28 3.50
N GLY A 274 -3.66 7.49 3.05
CA GLY A 274 -4.00 7.57 1.65
C GLY A 274 -4.84 8.78 1.27
N SER A 275 -5.28 8.77 0.01
CA SER A 275 -6.15 9.78 -0.58
C SER A 275 -7.28 9.13 -1.35
N THR A 276 -8.50 9.58 -1.06
CA THR A 276 -9.73 9.15 -1.74
C THR A 276 -10.16 10.20 -2.76
N ILE A 277 -10.29 9.80 -4.02
CA ILE A 277 -10.73 10.67 -5.13
C ILE A 277 -11.85 10.06 -5.95
N GLN A 278 -12.56 10.91 -6.68
CA GLN A 278 -13.46 10.50 -7.75
C GLN A 278 -12.76 10.69 -9.10
N ASP A 279 -12.84 9.68 -9.97
CA ASP A 279 -12.31 9.73 -11.34
C ASP A 279 -13.25 10.43 -12.33
N ARG A 280 -12.81 10.55 -13.59
CA ARG A 280 -13.58 11.21 -14.66
C ARG A 280 -14.93 10.55 -15.00
N HIS A 281 -15.12 9.30 -14.57
CA HIS A 281 -16.33 8.51 -14.81
C HIS A 281 -17.24 8.45 -13.56
N GLY A 282 -16.85 9.09 -12.47
CA GLY A 282 -17.59 9.08 -11.21
C GLY A 282 -17.22 7.93 -10.28
N ASN A 283 -16.23 7.09 -10.62
CA ASN A 283 -15.80 6.00 -9.75
C ASN A 283 -14.89 6.53 -8.65
N TRP A 284 -15.00 5.94 -7.47
CA TRP A 284 -14.14 6.29 -6.36
C TRP A 284 -12.93 5.37 -6.30
N TRP A 285 -11.78 5.96 -5.99
CA TRP A 285 -10.52 5.26 -5.83
C TRP A 285 -9.84 5.73 -4.55
N HIS A 286 -9.15 4.82 -3.88
CA HIS A 286 -8.34 5.11 -2.72
C HIS A 286 -6.89 4.70 -2.99
N ALA A 287 -5.99 5.67 -3.04
CA ALA A 287 -4.55 5.42 -3.08
C ALA A 287 -4.03 5.33 -1.64
N ALA A 288 -3.19 4.35 -1.31
CA ALA A 288 -2.73 4.15 0.07
C ALA A 288 -1.28 3.64 0.16
N THR A 289 -0.71 3.74 1.35
CA THR A 289 0.62 3.23 1.67
C THR A 289 0.56 1.73 2.00
N MET A 290 1.45 0.97 1.35
CA MET A 290 1.67 -0.47 1.56
C MET A 290 3.03 -0.72 2.18
N ARG A 291 3.11 -1.70 3.07
CA ARG A 291 4.27 -1.99 3.92
C ARG A 291 5.18 -3.05 3.31
N ILE A 292 6.49 -2.80 3.32
CA ILE A 292 7.55 -3.80 3.14
C ILE A 292 8.37 -3.90 4.44
N SER A 293 8.92 -2.80 4.93
CA SER A 293 9.61 -2.69 6.22
C SER A 293 10.78 -3.67 6.47
N VAL A 294 11.58 -4.01 5.46
CA VAL A 294 12.71 -4.96 5.62
C VAL A 294 14.06 -4.25 5.67
N ASN A 295 14.41 -3.49 4.64
CA ASN A 295 15.66 -2.71 4.57
C ASN A 295 15.63 -1.50 5.52
N GLY A 296 14.44 -1.00 5.84
CA GLY A 296 14.20 -0.01 6.87
C GLY A 296 12.79 -0.13 7.39
N VAL A 297 12.54 0.26 8.64
CA VAL A 297 11.22 0.11 9.29
C VAL A 297 10.07 0.83 8.54
N PHE A 298 10.41 1.83 7.73
CA PHE A 298 9.48 2.60 6.88
C PHE A 298 9.71 2.39 5.37
N GLU A 299 10.26 1.24 4.96
CA GLU A 299 10.30 0.84 3.55
C GLU A 299 8.88 0.50 3.05
N ARG A 300 8.41 1.24 2.05
CA ARG A 300 6.99 1.28 1.65
C ARG A 300 6.81 1.39 0.14
N ARG A 301 5.62 1.04 -0.33
CA ARG A 301 5.13 1.16 -1.72
C ARG A 301 3.72 1.76 -1.73
N LEU A 302 3.22 2.06 -2.91
CA LEU A 302 1.88 2.61 -3.10
C LEU A 302 0.93 1.53 -3.62
N GLY A 303 -0.32 1.58 -3.17
CA GLY A 303 -1.43 0.77 -3.68
C GLY A 303 -2.57 1.66 -4.16
N LEU A 304 -3.34 1.16 -5.14
CA LEU A 304 -4.58 1.78 -5.60
C LEU A 304 -5.72 0.76 -5.45
N PHE A 305 -6.83 1.18 -4.84
CA PHE A 305 -7.95 0.30 -4.54
C PHE A 305 -9.28 0.91 -5.00
N PRO A 306 -10.21 0.11 -5.57
CA PRO A 306 -11.57 0.56 -5.82
C PRO A 306 -12.26 0.96 -4.52
N ALA A 307 -12.85 2.15 -4.49
CA ALA A 307 -13.61 2.66 -3.36
C ALA A 307 -15.04 3.02 -3.79
N GLY A 308 -15.89 3.35 -2.83
CA GLY A 308 -17.26 3.77 -3.12
C GLY A 308 -18.08 4.08 -1.88
N PHE A 309 -19.30 4.54 -2.11
CA PHE A 309 -20.30 4.77 -1.07
C PHE A 309 -21.48 3.84 -1.31
N ASP A 310 -21.92 3.14 -0.27
CA ASP A 310 -23.16 2.37 -0.36
C ASP A 310 -24.41 3.26 -0.27
N ALA A 311 -25.60 2.66 -0.38
CA ALA A 311 -26.86 3.39 -0.40
C ALA A 311 -27.14 4.20 0.89
N ASP A 312 -26.51 3.86 2.01
CA ASP A 312 -26.64 4.58 3.28
C ASP A 312 -25.53 5.63 3.47
N GLY A 313 -24.66 5.80 2.48
CA GLY A 313 -23.50 6.70 2.54
C GLY A 313 -22.34 6.13 3.35
N THR A 314 -22.25 4.80 3.52
CA THR A 314 -21.07 4.16 4.11
C THR A 314 -19.92 4.23 3.12
N LEU A 315 -18.81 4.87 3.49
CA LEU A 315 -17.58 4.82 2.70
C LEU A 315 -16.97 3.42 2.80
N THR A 316 -16.59 2.85 1.65
CA THR A 316 -16.07 1.49 1.49
C THR A 316 -14.86 1.48 0.57
N CYS A 317 -13.96 0.50 0.76
CA CYS A 317 -12.84 0.22 -0.12
C CYS A 317 -12.78 -1.29 -0.37
N ASN A 318 -12.89 -1.73 -1.62
CA ASN A 318 -12.83 -3.16 -1.94
C ASN A 318 -11.38 -3.61 -2.05
N GLN A 319 -10.95 -4.38 -1.04
CA GLN A 319 -9.60 -4.96 -0.95
C GLN A 319 -9.61 -6.49 -0.99
N ASN A 320 -10.73 -7.09 -1.39
CA ASN A 320 -10.76 -8.52 -1.71
C ASN A 320 -9.73 -8.80 -2.79
N PHE A 321 -8.76 -9.68 -2.48
CA PHE A 321 -7.64 -9.94 -3.38
C PHE A 321 -6.91 -8.65 -3.84
N GLY A 322 -6.76 -7.66 -2.94
CA GLY A 322 -6.26 -6.32 -3.30
C GLY A 322 -4.83 -6.24 -3.84
N ASP A 323 -4.12 -7.35 -3.96
CA ASP A 323 -2.81 -7.52 -4.62
C ASP A 323 -2.87 -8.59 -5.73
N TYR A 324 -4.05 -8.82 -6.31
CA TYR A 324 -4.24 -9.60 -7.54
C TYR A 324 -4.55 -8.63 -8.69
N PRO A 325 -4.37 -9.05 -9.95
CA PRO A 325 -4.74 -8.25 -11.11
C PRO A 325 -6.24 -7.90 -11.11
N PHE A 326 -6.55 -6.61 -11.26
CA PHE A 326 -7.91 -6.10 -11.40
C PHE A 326 -7.99 -5.05 -12.51
N ALA A 327 -9.20 -4.87 -13.06
CA ALA A 327 -9.42 -3.92 -14.15
C ALA A 327 -9.57 -2.49 -13.64
N VAL A 328 -9.00 -1.54 -14.39
CA VAL A 328 -9.25 -0.10 -14.26
C VAL A 328 -10.16 0.31 -15.43
N PRO A 329 -11.49 0.34 -15.23
CA PRO A 329 -12.43 0.58 -16.32
C PRO A 329 -12.38 2.03 -16.81
N ASP A 330 -12.69 2.20 -18.11
CA ASP A 330 -12.88 3.51 -18.77
C ASP A 330 -14.36 3.89 -18.81
N GLU A 331 -15.11 3.47 -17.79
CA GLU A 331 -16.55 3.64 -17.62
C GLU A 331 -16.90 3.60 -16.14
N SER A 332 -18.15 3.95 -15.81
CA SER A 332 -18.64 3.83 -14.44
C SER A 332 -18.77 2.35 -14.05
N PHE A 333 -18.34 1.99 -12.83
CA PHE A 333 -18.47 0.64 -12.29
C PHE A 333 -18.80 0.66 -10.80
N ASP A 334 -19.39 -0.44 -10.32
CA ASP A 334 -19.55 -0.70 -8.90
C ASP A 334 -18.34 -1.48 -8.37
N PRO A 335 -17.59 -0.95 -7.38
CA PRO A 335 -16.45 -1.66 -6.80
C PRO A 335 -16.80 -3.02 -6.21
N TRP A 336 -18.07 -3.30 -5.90
CA TRP A 336 -18.53 -4.55 -5.28
C TRP A 336 -19.18 -5.55 -6.26
N GLU A 337 -19.30 -5.23 -7.55
CA GLU A 337 -19.89 -6.14 -8.55
C GLU A 337 -19.03 -7.39 -8.79
N LYS A 338 -17.70 -7.26 -8.70
CA LYS A 338 -16.73 -8.35 -8.90
C LYS A 338 -15.78 -8.46 -7.72
N THR A 339 -16.13 -9.31 -6.75
CA THR A 339 -15.27 -9.58 -5.58
C THR A 339 -14.22 -10.66 -5.80
N ALA A 340 -14.29 -11.38 -6.93
CA ALA A 340 -13.30 -12.39 -7.33
C ALA A 340 -12.46 -11.87 -8.50
N PRO A 341 -11.13 -12.08 -8.47
CA PRO A 341 -10.26 -11.65 -9.57
C PRO A 341 -10.51 -12.50 -10.82
N GLU A 342 -10.27 -11.92 -11.99
CA GLU A 342 -10.45 -12.62 -13.27
C GLU A 342 -9.43 -13.77 -13.43
N TRP A 343 -8.22 -13.53 -12.93
CA TRP A 343 -7.06 -14.40 -13.00
C TRP A 343 -6.56 -14.73 -11.59
N MET A 344 -6.29 -16.02 -11.37
CA MET A 344 -5.82 -16.54 -10.09
C MET A 344 -4.30 -16.72 -10.13
N LEU A 345 -3.68 -16.62 -8.96
CA LEU A 345 -2.27 -16.94 -8.78
C LEU A 345 -2.03 -18.44 -9.04
N LEU A 346 -1.07 -18.72 -9.90
CA LEU A 346 -0.66 -20.07 -10.30
C LEU A 346 0.68 -20.47 -9.70
N SER A 347 1.55 -19.51 -9.37
CA SER A 347 2.92 -19.79 -8.96
C SER A 347 3.10 -20.06 -7.46
N TYR A 348 2.08 -19.90 -6.62
CA TYR A 348 2.22 -20.10 -5.17
C TYR A 348 2.82 -21.47 -4.83
N ARG A 349 3.98 -21.46 -4.17
CA ARG A 349 4.78 -22.64 -3.79
C ARG A 349 5.07 -23.63 -4.93
N SER A 350 5.06 -23.14 -6.16
CA SER A 350 5.54 -23.89 -7.31
C SER A 350 7.01 -24.26 -7.13
N ALA A 351 7.46 -25.32 -7.80
CA ALA A 351 8.88 -25.68 -7.78
C ALA A 351 9.69 -24.56 -8.44
N ALA A 352 10.69 -24.04 -7.74
CA ALA A 352 11.51 -22.93 -8.22
C ALA A 352 12.99 -23.33 -8.27
N THR A 353 13.68 -22.86 -9.31
CA THR A 353 15.13 -23.00 -9.49
C THR A 353 15.74 -21.67 -9.92
N ALA A 354 17.04 -21.50 -9.74
CA ALA A 354 17.73 -20.27 -10.09
C ALA A 354 19.12 -20.56 -10.64
N SER A 355 19.73 -19.58 -11.30
CA SER A 355 21.13 -19.60 -11.73
C SER A 355 22.08 -19.80 -10.55
N SER A 356 21.81 -19.10 -9.44
CA SER A 356 22.56 -19.14 -8.20
C SER A 356 21.68 -18.61 -7.05
N SER A 357 22.08 -18.84 -5.79
CA SER A 357 21.39 -18.29 -4.62
C SER A 357 22.39 -17.80 -3.59
N ALA A 358 22.18 -16.60 -3.06
CA ALA A 358 22.84 -16.15 -1.84
C ALA A 358 22.37 -17.01 -0.64
N ALA A 359 23.18 -17.06 0.42
CA ALA A 359 22.86 -17.87 1.60
C ALA A 359 21.53 -17.44 2.24
N GLY A 360 20.59 -18.39 2.36
CA GLY A 360 19.25 -18.15 2.92
C GLY A 360 18.30 -17.38 2.00
N GLN A 361 18.66 -17.20 0.72
CA GLN A 361 17.87 -16.48 -0.29
C GLN A 361 17.48 -17.43 -1.43
N ASP A 362 16.90 -18.59 -1.08
CA ASP A 362 16.59 -19.67 -2.01
C ASP A 362 15.48 -19.30 -3.01
N ALA A 363 15.47 -19.95 -4.18
CA ALA A 363 14.54 -19.67 -5.27
C ALA A 363 13.05 -19.78 -4.86
N SER A 364 12.74 -20.62 -3.87
CA SER A 364 11.37 -20.79 -3.35
C SER A 364 10.81 -19.53 -2.69
N LEU A 365 11.66 -18.61 -2.24
CA LEU A 365 11.22 -17.34 -1.65
C LEU A 365 10.64 -16.37 -2.69
N ALA A 366 10.89 -16.57 -3.99
CA ALA A 366 10.25 -15.78 -5.03
C ALA A 366 8.77 -16.15 -5.28
N VAL A 367 8.27 -17.22 -4.64
CA VAL A 367 6.92 -17.77 -4.91
C VAL A 367 6.17 -18.15 -3.63
N ASN A 368 6.52 -17.56 -2.49
CA ASN A 368 5.89 -17.85 -1.21
C ASN A 368 4.81 -16.82 -0.80
N GLU A 369 4.46 -15.89 -1.69
CA GLU A 369 3.49 -14.81 -1.46
C GLU A 369 3.79 -13.94 -0.23
N ASP A 370 5.07 -13.60 -0.02
CA ASP A 370 5.50 -12.63 0.99
C ASP A 370 6.53 -11.66 0.41
N ILE A 371 6.14 -10.41 0.17
CA ILE A 371 7.00 -9.36 -0.39
C ILE A 371 8.25 -9.08 0.46
N GLN A 372 8.23 -9.44 1.74
CA GLN A 372 9.31 -9.19 2.70
C GLN A 372 10.41 -10.25 2.66
N THR A 373 10.20 -11.32 1.91
CA THR A 373 11.21 -12.34 1.65
C THR A 373 11.44 -12.43 0.15
N TRP A 374 12.63 -12.86 -0.26
CA TRP A 374 12.95 -12.89 -1.68
C TRP A 374 14.03 -13.91 -2.01
N TRP A 375 14.07 -14.31 -3.27
CA TRP A 375 15.27 -14.92 -3.83
C TRP A 375 16.28 -13.83 -4.16
N ALA A 376 17.57 -14.12 -4.00
CA ALA A 376 18.66 -13.26 -4.45
C ALA A 376 19.79 -14.11 -5.04
N ALA A 377 20.36 -13.65 -6.16
CA ALA A 377 21.51 -14.28 -6.77
C ALA A 377 22.75 -14.28 -5.85
N ALA A 378 23.64 -15.25 -6.00
CA ALA A 378 24.87 -15.33 -5.22
C ALA A 378 25.89 -14.24 -5.59
N HIS A 379 25.77 -13.69 -6.80
CA HIS A 379 26.72 -12.76 -7.39
C HIS A 379 25.99 -11.56 -8.01
N PRO A 380 26.63 -10.38 -8.04
CA PRO A 380 26.08 -9.21 -8.70
C PRO A 380 26.19 -9.31 -10.24
N GLY A 381 25.37 -8.51 -10.93
CA GLY A 381 25.40 -8.33 -12.37
C GLY A 381 24.21 -8.92 -13.13
N ALA A 382 24.28 -8.81 -14.46
CA ALA A 382 23.27 -9.31 -15.37
C ALA A 382 23.42 -10.81 -15.67
N GLY A 383 22.34 -11.43 -16.15
CA GLY A 383 22.30 -12.84 -16.56
C GLY A 383 21.84 -13.80 -15.47
N GLU A 384 21.79 -13.37 -14.22
CA GLU A 384 21.16 -14.13 -13.13
C GLU A 384 19.66 -14.26 -13.38
N TRP A 385 19.09 -15.42 -13.04
CA TRP A 385 17.70 -15.75 -13.31
C TRP A 385 17.08 -16.62 -12.22
N VAL A 386 15.76 -16.49 -12.08
CA VAL A 386 14.91 -17.41 -11.32
C VAL A 386 13.79 -17.92 -12.22
N ALA A 387 13.48 -19.21 -12.11
CA ALA A 387 12.49 -19.90 -12.90
C ALA A 387 11.56 -20.73 -12.02
N VAL A 388 10.32 -20.89 -12.48
CA VAL A 388 9.26 -21.64 -11.81
C VAL A 388 8.71 -22.71 -12.74
N ASP A 389 8.38 -23.87 -12.18
CA ASP A 389 7.57 -24.92 -12.79
C ASP A 389 6.21 -24.97 -12.06
N LEU A 390 5.16 -24.57 -12.75
CA LEU A 390 3.77 -24.57 -12.25
C LEU A 390 3.23 -25.99 -11.97
N GLY A 391 3.98 -27.04 -12.34
CA GLY A 391 3.64 -28.46 -12.17
C GLY A 391 2.71 -29.00 -13.26
N ALA A 392 1.97 -28.14 -13.95
CA ALA A 392 1.13 -28.47 -15.09
C ALA A 392 1.07 -27.29 -16.07
N VAL A 393 0.69 -27.59 -17.32
CA VAL A 393 0.35 -26.54 -18.29
C VAL A 393 -0.91 -25.83 -17.83
N CYS A 394 -0.83 -24.50 -17.74
CA CYS A 394 -1.91 -23.62 -17.33
C CYS A 394 -2.13 -22.53 -18.40
N THR A 395 -3.32 -21.95 -18.42
CA THR A 395 -3.64 -20.78 -19.23
C THR A 395 -3.15 -19.53 -18.49
N VAL A 396 -1.96 -19.04 -18.82
CA VAL A 396 -1.35 -17.84 -18.22
C VAL A 396 -1.84 -16.59 -18.94
N ALA A 397 -2.24 -15.57 -18.19
CA ALA A 397 -2.74 -14.29 -18.72
C ALA A 397 -1.83 -13.11 -18.37
N SER A 398 -1.15 -13.14 -17.22
CA SER A 398 -0.18 -12.12 -16.86
C SER A 398 0.91 -12.64 -15.93
N VAL A 399 2.03 -11.93 -15.87
CA VAL A 399 3.15 -12.19 -14.97
C VAL A 399 3.52 -10.90 -14.26
N GLN A 400 3.48 -10.88 -12.94
CA GLN A 400 4.01 -9.77 -12.14
C GLN A 400 5.40 -10.15 -11.62
N VAL A 401 6.38 -9.28 -11.87
CA VAL A 401 7.74 -9.40 -11.32
C VAL A 401 7.92 -8.32 -10.27
N ASN A 402 8.10 -8.74 -9.02
CA ASN A 402 8.36 -7.86 -7.88
C ASN A 402 9.82 -7.99 -7.48
N LEU A 403 10.54 -6.88 -7.52
CA LEU A 403 11.96 -6.83 -7.21
C LEU A 403 12.19 -6.51 -5.73
N ALA A 404 13.28 -7.04 -5.19
CA ALA A 404 13.76 -6.70 -3.85
C ALA A 404 15.09 -5.94 -3.90
N ASP A 405 15.34 -5.09 -2.92
CA ASP A 405 16.57 -4.33 -2.79
C ASP A 405 17.58 -5.07 -1.90
N HIS A 406 18.16 -6.15 -2.42
CA HIS A 406 19.08 -7.00 -1.66
C HIS A 406 20.49 -6.40 -1.57
N ILE A 407 20.88 -5.91 -0.39
CA ILE A 407 22.24 -5.44 -0.07
C ILE A 407 22.77 -4.47 -1.13
N VAL A 408 22.01 -3.44 -1.45
CA VAL A 408 22.36 -2.48 -2.53
C VAL A 408 23.46 -1.51 -2.10
N ALA A 409 23.57 -1.21 -0.79
CA ALA A 409 24.44 -0.15 -0.28
C ALA A 409 25.93 -0.27 -0.70
N PRO A 410 26.59 -1.44 -0.74
CA PRO A 410 27.97 -1.55 -1.21
C PRO A 410 28.18 -1.18 -2.68
N HIS A 411 27.12 -1.26 -3.50
CA HIS A 411 27.16 -1.01 -4.94
C HIS A 411 26.82 0.44 -5.30
N ALA A 412 26.05 1.12 -4.45
CA ALA A 412 25.60 2.47 -4.70
C ALA A 412 26.51 3.53 -4.05
N ALA A 413 26.88 4.56 -4.83
CA ALA A 413 27.71 5.67 -4.37
C ALA A 413 27.08 6.40 -3.17
N LYS A 414 27.89 6.82 -2.20
CA LYS A 414 27.40 7.64 -1.09
C LYS A 414 26.96 9.00 -1.61
N LEU A 415 25.78 9.44 -1.20
CA LEU A 415 25.29 10.79 -1.46
C LEU A 415 25.84 11.80 -0.44
N ASP A 416 26.17 13.01 -0.90
CA ASP A 416 26.58 14.13 -0.05
C ASP A 416 25.41 15.02 0.33
N GLU A 417 24.42 15.16 -0.57
CA GLU A 417 23.17 15.89 -0.36
C GLU A 417 22.15 14.99 0.35
N GLY A 418 21.55 15.51 1.42
CA GLY A 418 20.53 14.82 2.19
C GLY A 418 19.97 15.65 3.33
N SER A 419 19.01 15.07 4.03
CA SER A 419 18.39 15.62 5.23
C SER A 419 18.84 14.82 6.46
N ASP A 420 19.25 15.53 7.51
CA ASP A 420 19.64 14.92 8.79
C ASP A 420 18.50 15.06 9.82
N GLY A 421 17.88 13.93 10.16
CA GLY A 421 16.87 13.83 11.22
C GLY A 421 17.46 13.68 12.62
N GLY A 422 18.76 13.91 12.79
CA GLY A 422 19.52 13.84 14.05
C GLY A 422 20.00 12.44 14.43
N HIS A 423 19.26 11.40 14.07
CA HIS A 423 19.64 10.00 14.27
C HIS A 423 19.72 9.20 12.97
N THR A 424 19.02 9.68 11.93
CA THR A 424 18.97 9.10 10.60
C THR A 424 19.21 10.20 9.59
N TRP A 425 20.23 10.02 8.75
CA TRP A 425 20.48 10.86 7.59
C TRP A 425 19.90 10.17 6.34
N ARG A 426 19.23 10.94 5.47
CA ARG A 426 18.57 10.45 4.25
C ARG A 426 18.99 11.27 3.04
N GLY A 427 19.46 10.60 1.99
CA GLY A 427 19.61 11.16 0.63
C GLY A 427 18.65 10.49 -0.35
N ILE A 428 18.35 11.17 -1.47
CA ILE A 428 17.52 10.64 -2.57
C ILE A 428 18.35 10.67 -3.86
N TYR A 429 18.49 9.53 -4.54
CA TYR A 429 19.17 9.49 -5.84
C TYR A 429 18.30 10.21 -6.90
N ARG A 430 18.91 11.14 -7.63
CA ARG A 430 18.24 11.96 -8.66
C ARG A 430 17.86 11.21 -9.92
N GLU A 431 18.58 10.14 -10.23
CA GLU A 431 18.36 9.31 -11.40
C GLU A 431 17.69 7.99 -11.00
N HIS A 432 16.83 7.49 -11.88
CA HIS A 432 16.35 6.11 -11.74
C HIS A 432 17.47 5.18 -12.19
N THR A 433 17.59 4.05 -11.50
CA THR A 433 18.54 3.01 -11.86
C THR A 433 17.74 1.76 -12.17
N PRO A 434 17.24 1.61 -13.42
CA PRO A 434 16.25 0.60 -13.76
C PRO A 434 16.83 -0.81 -13.65
N ALA A 435 16.04 -1.70 -13.07
CA ALA A 435 16.21 -3.13 -13.26
C ALA A 435 15.47 -3.54 -14.53
N VAL A 436 16.20 -3.98 -15.55
CA VAL A 436 15.61 -4.43 -16.81
C VAL A 436 15.58 -5.95 -16.81
N VAL A 437 14.41 -6.54 -17.02
CA VAL A 437 14.23 -7.99 -17.00
C VAL A 437 13.70 -8.52 -18.33
N MET A 438 14.09 -9.74 -18.65
CA MET A 438 13.49 -10.56 -19.70
C MET A 438 12.62 -11.63 -19.04
N VAL A 439 11.37 -11.77 -19.49
CA VAL A 439 10.47 -12.84 -19.08
C VAL A 439 10.29 -13.80 -20.25
N GLU A 440 10.53 -15.08 -20.00
CA GLU A 440 10.37 -16.15 -20.97
C GLU A 440 9.39 -17.21 -20.43
N GLY A 441 8.60 -17.78 -21.33
CA GLY A 441 7.66 -18.86 -21.05
C GLY A 441 8.01 -20.11 -21.84
N SER A 442 7.69 -21.28 -21.27
CA SER A 442 7.79 -22.56 -21.96
C SER A 442 6.69 -23.52 -21.52
N ARG A 443 6.22 -24.35 -22.46
CA ARG A 443 5.25 -25.41 -22.18
C ARG A 443 5.91 -26.70 -21.69
N ASP A 444 7.15 -26.96 -22.10
CA ASP A 444 7.88 -28.21 -21.88
C ASP A 444 9.22 -28.05 -21.14
N GLY A 445 9.69 -26.82 -20.96
CA GLY A 445 10.97 -26.48 -20.33
C GLY A 445 12.16 -26.52 -21.30
N GLU A 446 11.94 -26.89 -22.56
CA GLU A 446 12.95 -27.03 -23.60
C GLU A 446 12.88 -25.88 -24.60
N VAL A 447 11.69 -25.57 -25.10
CA VAL A 447 11.45 -24.48 -26.07
C VAL A 447 10.93 -23.27 -25.32
N TRP A 448 11.71 -22.20 -25.34
CA TRP A 448 11.39 -20.94 -24.64
C TRP A 448 10.98 -19.87 -25.64
N GLU A 449 9.89 -19.18 -25.33
CA GLU A 449 9.43 -18.00 -26.06
C GLU A 449 9.49 -16.75 -25.18
N THR A 450 9.74 -15.60 -25.80
CA THR A 450 9.69 -14.32 -25.10
C THR A 450 8.26 -13.97 -24.74
N VAL A 451 8.03 -13.71 -23.46
CA VAL A 451 6.80 -13.14 -22.90
C VAL A 451 6.94 -11.62 -22.80
N HIS A 452 8.08 -11.13 -22.34
CA HIS A 452 8.38 -9.70 -22.26
C HIS A 452 9.88 -9.43 -22.34
N ASP A 453 10.28 -8.44 -23.14
CA ASP A 453 11.66 -7.93 -23.19
C ASP A 453 11.68 -6.48 -22.68
N GLY A 454 12.08 -6.28 -21.43
CA GLY A 454 12.17 -4.96 -20.81
C GLY A 454 13.23 -4.06 -21.45
N ARG A 455 14.14 -4.59 -22.28
CA ARG A 455 15.16 -3.78 -22.98
C ARG A 455 14.52 -2.84 -24.02
N LEU A 456 13.27 -3.09 -24.40
CA LEU A 456 12.55 -2.32 -25.41
C LEU A 456 12.01 -1.00 -24.87
N ASP A 457 11.69 -0.90 -23.57
CA ASP A 457 11.20 0.35 -22.95
C ASP A 457 12.21 0.99 -21.99
N GLY A 458 13.12 0.19 -21.40
CA GLY A 458 14.20 0.67 -20.53
C GLY A 458 13.72 1.37 -19.25
N ARG A 459 12.44 1.24 -18.89
CA ARG A 459 11.86 1.93 -17.73
C ARG A 459 12.20 1.20 -16.43
N ASP A 460 12.21 1.94 -15.33
CA ASP A 460 12.33 1.35 -14.00
C ASP A 460 10.98 0.79 -13.56
N ARG A 461 10.83 -0.54 -13.58
CA ARG A 461 9.57 -1.24 -13.31
C ARG A 461 9.70 -2.24 -12.15
N PRO A 462 9.82 -1.76 -10.89
CA PRO A 462 10.05 -2.60 -9.71
C PRO A 462 8.96 -3.64 -9.44
N HIS A 463 7.74 -3.40 -9.93
CA HIS A 463 6.56 -4.24 -9.71
C HIS A 463 5.86 -4.57 -11.04
N ALA A 464 6.65 -4.73 -12.11
CA ALA A 464 6.18 -4.89 -13.48
C ALA A 464 5.08 -5.94 -13.60
N LEU A 465 3.85 -5.52 -13.93
CA LEU A 465 2.81 -6.40 -14.43
C LEU A 465 2.90 -6.48 -15.96
N VAL A 466 3.24 -7.66 -16.46
CA VAL A 466 3.23 -8.00 -17.88
C VAL A 466 1.92 -8.71 -18.17
N THR A 467 0.98 -7.99 -18.78
CA THR A 467 -0.27 -8.58 -19.30
C THR A 467 -0.05 -9.06 -20.73
N LEU A 468 -0.47 -10.29 -21.02
CA LEU A 468 -0.39 -10.86 -22.37
C LEU A 468 -1.56 -10.37 -23.22
N ASP A 469 -1.30 -10.09 -24.50
CA ASP A 469 -2.36 -9.72 -25.46
C ASP A 469 -3.43 -10.81 -25.58
N GLU A 470 -2.98 -12.07 -25.53
CA GLU A 470 -3.83 -13.26 -25.46
C GLU A 470 -3.24 -14.25 -24.43
N PRO A 471 -4.07 -14.92 -23.62
CA PRO A 471 -3.57 -15.95 -22.70
C PRO A 471 -2.82 -17.08 -23.42
N ARG A 472 -1.78 -17.61 -22.79
CA ARG A 472 -0.89 -18.64 -23.37
C ARG A 472 -0.82 -19.89 -22.49
N GLU A 473 -0.67 -21.04 -23.13
CA GLU A 473 -0.52 -22.33 -22.46
C GLU A 473 0.94 -22.56 -22.04
N LEU A 474 1.25 -22.24 -20.78
CA LEU A 474 2.61 -22.27 -20.23
C LEU A 474 2.67 -23.14 -18.96
N ARG A 475 3.84 -23.73 -18.71
CA ARG A 475 4.14 -24.47 -17.48
C ARG A 475 5.37 -23.92 -16.77
N HIS A 476 6.37 -23.51 -17.53
CA HIS A 476 7.61 -22.97 -17.02
C HIS A 476 7.69 -21.49 -17.35
N LEU A 477 8.12 -20.69 -16.38
CA LEU A 477 8.40 -19.27 -16.58
C LEU A 477 9.75 -18.93 -15.97
N ARG A 478 10.52 -18.08 -16.63
CA ARG A 478 11.83 -17.61 -16.18
C ARG A 478 11.89 -16.10 -16.29
N VAL A 479 12.44 -15.46 -15.26
CA VAL A 479 12.83 -14.06 -15.30
C VAL A 479 14.34 -13.96 -15.22
N THR A 480 14.94 -13.24 -16.15
CA THR A 480 16.40 -13.04 -16.25
C THR A 480 16.72 -11.55 -16.18
N ALA A 481 17.68 -11.16 -15.34
CA ALA A 481 18.16 -9.79 -15.32
C ALA A 481 18.96 -9.47 -16.59
N ALA A 482 18.50 -8.49 -17.37
CA ALA A 482 19.28 -7.88 -18.44
C ALA A 482 20.20 -6.76 -17.90
N SER A 483 19.71 -6.01 -16.91
CA SER A 483 20.50 -5.08 -16.10
C SER A 483 19.92 -5.02 -14.69
N VAL A 484 20.75 -4.64 -13.73
CA VAL A 484 20.38 -4.53 -12.32
C VAL A 484 20.76 -3.16 -11.78
N PRO A 485 20.02 -2.63 -10.78
CA PRO A 485 20.34 -1.34 -10.19
C PRO A 485 21.75 -1.35 -9.60
N PHE A 486 22.55 -0.33 -9.97
CA PHE A 486 23.92 -0.11 -9.50
C PHE A 486 24.91 -1.25 -9.76
N ASP A 487 24.65 -2.10 -10.77
CA ASP A 487 25.41 -3.33 -11.00
C ASP A 487 25.45 -4.24 -9.75
N GLY A 488 24.37 -4.17 -8.94
CA GLY A 488 24.20 -4.91 -7.70
C GLY A 488 23.72 -6.34 -7.90
N VAL A 489 23.07 -6.90 -6.88
CA VAL A 489 22.53 -8.27 -6.89
C VAL A 489 21.10 -8.28 -7.43
N PHE A 490 20.81 -9.20 -8.36
CA PHE A 490 19.44 -9.42 -8.80
C PHE A 490 18.64 -10.16 -7.71
N ALA A 491 17.50 -9.60 -7.32
CA ALA A 491 16.63 -10.19 -6.32
C ALA A 491 15.15 -9.99 -6.66
N VAL A 492 14.35 -11.02 -6.42
CA VAL A 492 12.94 -11.11 -6.79
C VAL A 492 12.15 -11.58 -5.56
N SER A 493 11.30 -10.70 -5.01
CA SER A 493 10.37 -11.00 -3.92
C SER A 493 9.10 -11.69 -4.38
N GLY A 494 8.76 -11.57 -5.67
CA GLY A 494 7.59 -12.24 -6.23
C GLY A 494 7.68 -12.43 -7.74
N LEU A 495 7.82 -13.67 -8.18
CA LEU A 495 7.52 -14.10 -9.55
C LEU A 495 6.08 -14.66 -9.56
N ARG A 496 5.12 -13.75 -9.71
CA ARG A 496 3.70 -14.04 -9.54
C ARG A 496 3.06 -14.26 -10.90
N VAL A 497 2.66 -15.50 -11.18
CA VAL A 497 2.09 -15.91 -12.46
C VAL A 497 0.58 -16.01 -12.29
N PHE A 498 -0.18 -15.27 -13.09
CA PHE A 498 -1.63 -15.21 -12.98
C PHE A 498 -2.30 -15.79 -14.24
N GLY A 499 -3.41 -16.50 -14.02
CA GLY A 499 -4.19 -17.10 -15.09
C GLY A 499 -5.24 -18.06 -14.57
N ARG A 500 -5.44 -19.17 -15.28
CA ARG A 500 -6.34 -20.26 -14.86
C ARG A 500 -5.68 -21.62 -15.01
N SER A 501 -5.85 -22.47 -14.01
CA SER A 501 -5.47 -23.88 -14.06
C SER A 501 -6.65 -24.76 -14.47
N ALA A 502 -6.38 -25.98 -14.92
CA ALA A 502 -7.41 -26.97 -15.25
C ALA A 502 -7.98 -27.69 -14.00
N GLN A 503 -7.69 -27.21 -12.79
CA GLN A 503 -8.20 -27.78 -11.56
C GLN A 503 -9.72 -27.53 -11.43
N ALA A 504 -10.39 -28.33 -10.61
CA ALA A 504 -11.76 -28.01 -10.22
C ALA A 504 -11.74 -26.85 -9.20
N LEU A 505 -12.81 -26.05 -9.20
CA LEU A 505 -13.05 -25.09 -8.12
C LEU A 505 -13.08 -25.82 -6.76
N PRO A 506 -12.52 -25.23 -5.70
CA PRO A 506 -12.62 -25.79 -4.37
C PRO A 506 -14.09 -25.81 -3.91
N ALA A 507 -14.44 -26.70 -3.00
CA ALA A 507 -15.78 -26.67 -2.40
C ALA A 507 -15.98 -25.42 -1.54
N GLN A 508 -17.24 -25.10 -1.21
CA GLN A 508 -17.54 -24.00 -0.29
C GLN A 508 -16.99 -24.31 1.10
N ALA A 509 -16.29 -23.35 1.73
CA ALA A 509 -15.86 -23.48 3.11
C ALA A 509 -17.06 -23.39 4.07
N ALA A 510 -16.96 -24.08 5.21
CA ALA A 510 -17.97 -24.07 6.26
C ALA A 510 -17.40 -23.45 7.54
N PRO A 511 -17.35 -22.10 7.63
CA PRO A 511 -16.76 -21.43 8.77
C PRO A 511 -17.66 -21.46 10.01
N THR A 512 -17.02 -21.44 11.16
CA THR A 512 -17.60 -21.10 12.46
C THR A 512 -16.93 -19.84 12.98
N ALA A 513 -17.72 -18.90 13.50
CA ALA A 513 -17.21 -17.67 14.10
C ALA A 513 -17.68 -17.54 15.55
N VAL A 514 -16.74 -17.27 16.45
CA VAL A 514 -17.00 -17.06 17.88
C VAL A 514 -16.47 -15.69 18.29
N ARG A 515 -17.32 -14.84 18.85
CA ARG A 515 -16.92 -13.58 19.46
C ARG A 515 -16.21 -13.90 20.78
N VAL A 516 -14.92 -13.57 20.86
CA VAL A 516 -14.06 -13.87 22.02
C VAL A 516 -14.13 -12.74 23.05
N ASP A 517 -14.16 -11.50 22.55
CA ASP A 517 -14.33 -10.28 23.36
C ASP A 517 -14.94 -9.17 22.47
N PRO A 518 -15.23 -7.97 23.01
CA PRO A 518 -15.83 -6.89 22.23
C PRO A 518 -15.06 -6.49 20.96
N LEU A 519 -13.74 -6.68 20.89
CA LEU A 519 -12.91 -6.26 19.74
C LEU A 519 -12.31 -7.45 18.97
N MET A 520 -12.65 -8.68 19.35
CA MET A 520 -12.06 -9.88 18.78
C MET A 520 -13.08 -10.98 18.49
N ALA A 521 -12.99 -11.56 17.30
CA ALA A 521 -13.61 -12.85 17.00
C ALA A 521 -12.56 -13.85 16.51
N ARG A 522 -12.81 -15.14 16.75
CA ARG A 522 -12.07 -16.25 16.16
C ARG A 522 -12.93 -16.89 15.09
N VAL A 523 -12.38 -17.00 13.89
CA VAL A 523 -13.00 -17.67 12.75
C VAL A 523 -12.19 -18.93 12.46
N SER A 524 -12.86 -20.05 12.23
CA SER A 524 -12.21 -21.32 11.87
C SER A 524 -13.07 -22.12 10.89
N TRP A 525 -12.45 -22.88 10.02
CA TRP A 525 -13.13 -23.72 9.03
C TRP A 525 -12.37 -25.03 8.83
N PRO A 526 -13.04 -26.13 8.43
CA PRO A 526 -12.34 -27.32 7.97
C PRO A 526 -11.54 -27.01 6.70
N ALA A 527 -10.34 -27.59 6.59
CA ALA A 527 -9.55 -27.49 5.36
C ALA A 527 -10.36 -28.03 4.17
N VAL A 528 -10.51 -27.22 3.13
CA VAL A 528 -11.16 -27.56 1.87
C VAL A 528 -10.14 -28.23 0.94
N PRO A 529 -10.34 -29.50 0.55
CA PRO A 529 -9.44 -30.16 -0.39
C PRO A 529 -9.31 -29.40 -1.71
N GLY A 530 -8.06 -29.20 -2.16
CA GLY A 530 -7.76 -28.49 -3.40
C GLY A 530 -7.82 -26.97 -3.30
N ALA A 531 -8.10 -26.38 -2.13
CA ALA A 531 -7.93 -24.95 -1.91
C ALA A 531 -6.44 -24.60 -1.72
N MET A 532 -6.01 -23.52 -2.35
CA MET A 532 -4.70 -22.90 -2.19
C MET A 532 -4.66 -21.97 -0.97
N GLY A 533 -5.76 -21.25 -0.74
CA GLY A 533 -5.90 -20.31 0.36
C GLY A 533 -7.35 -19.90 0.55
N TYR A 534 -7.56 -18.94 1.44
CA TYR A 534 -8.87 -18.43 1.80
C TYR A 534 -8.89 -16.90 1.89
N ASN A 535 -9.99 -16.29 1.46
CA ASN A 535 -10.26 -14.87 1.69
C ASN A 535 -11.36 -14.76 2.75
N VAL A 536 -11.01 -14.28 3.94
CA VAL A 536 -11.95 -14.11 5.07
C VAL A 536 -12.57 -12.72 4.96
N ARG A 537 -13.85 -12.65 4.58
CA ARG A 537 -14.63 -11.41 4.50
C ARG A 537 -15.43 -11.19 5.77
N TYR A 538 -15.54 -9.94 6.22
CA TYR A 538 -16.25 -9.61 7.46
C TYR A 538 -16.84 -8.21 7.47
N GLY A 539 -17.87 -7.99 8.27
CA GLY A 539 -18.55 -6.71 8.40
C GLY A 539 -19.80 -6.76 9.29
N GLY A 540 -20.57 -5.68 9.30
CA GLY A 540 -21.67 -5.46 10.26
C GLY A 540 -22.92 -6.30 10.00
N SER A 541 -23.09 -6.83 8.78
CA SER A 541 -24.25 -7.63 8.39
C SER A 541 -23.87 -8.65 7.31
N ALA A 542 -24.75 -9.63 7.07
CA ALA A 542 -24.55 -10.68 6.08
C ALA A 542 -24.32 -10.15 4.64
N ASP A 543 -24.88 -8.98 4.33
CA ASP A 543 -24.81 -8.30 3.04
C ASP A 543 -23.74 -7.18 2.98
N ARG A 544 -23.11 -6.82 4.10
CA ARG A 544 -22.12 -5.73 4.18
C ARG A 544 -20.77 -6.21 4.70
N LEU A 545 -20.16 -7.15 3.99
CA LEU A 545 -18.84 -7.70 4.31
C LEU A 545 -17.73 -6.90 3.62
N TYR A 546 -17.55 -5.64 4.02
CA TYR A 546 -16.67 -4.69 3.34
C TYR A 546 -15.18 -4.83 3.70
N ARG A 547 -14.81 -5.67 4.66
CA ARG A 547 -13.42 -5.91 5.05
C ARG A 547 -12.99 -7.32 4.67
N SER A 548 -11.71 -7.52 4.38
CA SER A 548 -11.18 -8.83 3.97
C SER A 548 -9.78 -9.11 4.52
N TRP A 549 -9.48 -10.39 4.73
CA TRP A 549 -8.14 -10.86 5.09
C TRP A 549 -7.80 -12.11 4.26
N LEU A 550 -6.83 -11.95 3.35
CA LEU A 550 -6.33 -13.04 2.51
C LEU A 550 -5.28 -13.86 3.28
N VAL A 551 -5.48 -15.18 3.38
CA VAL A 551 -4.58 -16.09 4.10
C VAL A 551 -4.25 -17.32 3.27
N TYR A 552 -3.01 -17.79 3.42
CA TYR A 552 -2.53 -19.06 2.87
C TYR A 552 -2.16 -20.01 4.02
N ASP A 553 -2.26 -21.32 3.76
CA ASP A 553 -1.87 -22.41 4.69
C ASP A 553 -2.47 -22.33 6.10
N GLN A 554 -3.64 -21.71 6.23
CA GLN A 554 -4.34 -21.50 7.49
C GLN A 554 -5.80 -21.91 7.35
N CYS A 555 -6.39 -22.36 8.44
CA CYS A 555 -7.80 -22.77 8.54
C CYS A 555 -8.50 -22.12 9.73
N ASP A 556 -7.84 -21.15 10.35
CA ASP A 556 -8.35 -20.31 11.41
C ASP A 556 -7.69 -18.93 11.35
N LEU A 557 -8.37 -17.93 11.93
CA LEU A 557 -7.90 -16.56 11.99
C LEU A 557 -8.51 -15.84 13.19
N ASP A 558 -7.65 -15.17 13.95
CA ASP A 558 -8.05 -14.23 15.00
C ASP A 558 -8.25 -12.84 14.40
N ILE A 559 -9.51 -12.41 14.28
CA ILE A 559 -9.87 -11.07 13.79
C ILE A 559 -9.91 -10.13 14.99
N ARG A 560 -8.85 -9.34 15.15
CA ARG A 560 -8.62 -8.42 16.29
C ARG A 560 -8.95 -6.94 15.98
N SER A 561 -9.48 -6.69 14.78
CA SER A 561 -9.78 -5.37 14.25
C SER A 561 -11.22 -4.90 14.51
N LEU A 562 -12.04 -5.67 15.26
CA LEU A 562 -13.46 -5.36 15.40
C LEU A 562 -13.68 -4.12 16.26
N ASN A 563 -14.76 -3.39 15.98
CA ASN A 563 -15.25 -2.34 16.86
C ASN A 563 -16.18 -2.94 17.93
N ALA A 564 -16.19 -2.31 19.11
CA ALA A 564 -17.10 -2.68 20.18
C ALA A 564 -18.56 -2.47 19.74
N ASP A 565 -19.46 -3.26 20.35
CA ASP A 565 -20.91 -3.17 20.16
C ASP A 565 -21.41 -3.31 18.70
N GLU A 566 -20.58 -3.86 17.81
CA GLU A 566 -20.96 -4.21 16.42
C GLU A 566 -21.33 -5.70 16.33
N ASP A 567 -22.53 -5.99 15.83
CA ASP A 567 -22.85 -7.32 15.29
C ASP A 567 -21.85 -7.63 14.17
N THR A 568 -21.27 -8.83 14.14
CA THR A 568 -20.27 -9.15 13.12
C THR A 568 -20.62 -10.43 12.39
N TRP A 569 -20.51 -10.36 11.08
CA TRP A 569 -20.70 -11.47 10.16
C TRP A 569 -19.40 -11.78 9.45
N PHE A 570 -19.22 -13.06 9.13
CA PHE A 570 -18.02 -13.59 8.49
C PHE A 570 -18.40 -14.49 7.32
N ALA A 571 -17.65 -14.43 6.23
CA ALA A 571 -17.67 -15.42 5.16
C ALA A 571 -16.23 -15.82 4.84
N VAL A 572 -16.05 -17.08 4.44
CA VAL A 572 -14.73 -17.59 4.04
C VAL A 572 -14.83 -18.10 2.62
N ASP A 573 -14.22 -17.38 1.69
CA ASP A 573 -14.14 -17.81 0.29
C ASP A 573 -12.92 -18.72 0.13
N ALA A 574 -13.12 -19.92 -0.44
CA ALA A 574 -12.03 -20.83 -0.76
C ALA A 574 -11.58 -20.60 -2.20
N PHE A 575 -10.27 -20.57 -2.47
CA PHE A 575 -9.77 -20.32 -3.82
C PHE A 575 -8.60 -21.22 -4.20
N ASN A 576 -8.40 -21.42 -5.50
CA ASN A 576 -7.23 -22.06 -6.09
C ASN A 576 -6.97 -21.50 -7.51
N GLY A 577 -6.11 -22.13 -8.29
CA GLY A 577 -5.80 -21.69 -9.65
C GLY A 577 -6.98 -21.71 -10.63
N ALA A 578 -8.10 -22.36 -10.30
CA ALA A 578 -9.30 -22.39 -11.14
C ALA A 578 -10.25 -21.20 -10.90
N GLY A 579 -10.21 -20.61 -9.69
CA GLY A 579 -11.09 -19.51 -9.31
C GLY A 579 -11.39 -19.47 -7.81
N VAL A 580 -12.45 -18.73 -7.48
CA VAL A 580 -12.93 -18.52 -6.10
C VAL A 580 -14.32 -19.14 -5.94
N THR A 581 -14.50 -19.90 -4.87
CA THR A 581 -15.81 -20.38 -4.41
C THR A 581 -16.24 -19.55 -3.20
N THR A 582 -17.26 -18.72 -3.40
CA THR A 582 -17.77 -17.79 -2.39
C THR A 582 -18.37 -18.51 -1.18
N GLY A 583 -17.96 -18.10 0.01
CA GLY A 583 -18.50 -18.57 1.28
C GLY A 583 -19.84 -17.94 1.63
N ALA A 584 -20.70 -18.70 2.33
CA ALA A 584 -21.93 -18.17 2.89
C ALA A 584 -21.62 -17.38 4.19
N PRO A 585 -22.24 -16.20 4.41
CA PRO A 585 -22.08 -15.45 5.65
C PRO A 585 -22.63 -16.21 6.87
N VAL A 586 -21.89 -16.17 7.97
CA VAL A 586 -22.28 -16.69 9.30
C VAL A 586 -22.11 -15.58 10.35
N PRO A 587 -23.02 -15.46 11.33
CA PRO A 587 -22.85 -14.49 12.42
C PRO A 587 -21.79 -14.99 13.40
N ALA A 588 -21.10 -14.05 14.06
CA ALA A 588 -20.27 -14.34 15.22
C ALA A 588 -21.18 -14.71 16.40
N LEU A 589 -21.07 -15.94 16.89
CA LEU A 589 -21.81 -16.36 18.08
C LEU A 589 -21.09 -15.89 19.33
N ALA A 590 -21.84 -15.46 20.36
CA ALA A 590 -21.27 -15.16 21.66
C ALA A 590 -20.64 -16.44 22.27
N SER A 591 -19.44 -16.30 22.84
CA SER A 591 -18.71 -17.39 23.51
C SER A 591 -19.43 -17.95 24.73
#